data_AF-A0A2V8THX8-F1
#
_entry.id   AF-A0A2V8THX8-F1
#
_cell.length_a   1.000
_cell.length_b   1.000
_cell.length_c   1.000
_cell.angle_alpha   90.00
_cell.angle_beta   90.00
_cell.angle_gamma   90.00
#
_symmetry.space_group_name_H-M   'P 1'
#
loop_
_entity.id
_entity.type
_entity.pdbx_description
1 polymer ?
#
loop_
_entity_poly.entity_id
_entity_poly.type
_entity_poly.pdbx_seq_one_letter_code
_entity_poly.pdbx_strand_id
1 'polypeptide(L)'
;MRLLPEAAAYRRWLDDATTAYWLVGAAVTMVFVEGSVEDRAEVNGNNGGGEPPDLSCHPLVVHHGLDPRYLELKRVHRLVESGHRHDAYRAVVGHARTSSDRRAVRAAVSRSLSLWKQYREAVALCCLPRARVSERPALSRERRA
;
A
#
# COMPACT_ATOMS: atom_id res chain seq x y z
N MET A 1 -20.31 -0.80 12.74
CA MET A 1 -18.85 -0.95 12.97
C MET A 1 -18.21 0.44 12.92
N ARG A 2 -17.36 0.81 13.87
CA ARG A 2 -16.73 2.15 13.95
C ARG A 2 -15.23 2.04 13.63
N LEU A 3 -14.76 2.78 12.63
CA LEU A 3 -13.34 2.84 12.29
C LEU A 3 -12.55 3.66 13.32
N LEU A 4 -11.26 3.33 13.49
CA LEU A 4 -10.31 4.24 14.15
C LEU A 4 -10.24 5.57 13.38
N PRO A 5 -9.96 6.71 14.04
CA PRO A 5 -9.89 8.01 13.36
C PRO A 5 -8.94 8.02 12.16
N GLU A 6 -7.76 7.41 12.29
CA GLU A 6 -6.73 7.32 11.26
C GLU A 6 -7.16 6.39 10.11
N ALA A 7 -7.86 5.29 10.44
CA ALA A 7 -8.46 4.41 9.43
C ALA A 7 -9.55 5.12 8.64
N ALA A 8 -10.39 5.90 9.31
CA ALA A 8 -11.43 6.71 8.67
C ALA A 8 -10.83 7.82 7.80
N ALA A 9 -9.74 8.45 8.26
CA ALA A 9 -9.03 9.47 7.49
C ALA A 9 -8.38 8.90 6.23
N TYR A 10 -7.71 7.75 6.34
CA TYR A 10 -7.14 7.07 5.18
C TYR A 10 -8.23 6.62 4.20
N ARG A 11 -9.33 6.06 4.71
CA ARG A 11 -10.48 5.67 3.87
C ARG A 11 -11.05 6.84 3.09
N ARG A 12 -11.39 7.96 3.77
CA ARG A 12 -11.91 9.17 3.11
C ARG A 12 -10.95 9.68 2.04
N TRP A 13 -9.65 9.69 2.32
CA TRP A 13 -8.66 10.09 1.33
C TRP A 13 -8.67 9.20 0.08
N LEU A 14 -8.81 7.87 0.23
CA LEU A 14 -8.92 6.98 -0.92
C LEU A 14 -10.20 7.26 -1.73
N ASP A 15 -11.33 7.49 -1.06
CA ASP A 15 -12.59 7.83 -1.71
C ASP A 15 -12.46 9.19 -2.47
N ASP A 16 -11.82 10.21 -1.86
CA ASP A 16 -11.56 11.51 -2.50
C ASP A 16 -10.60 11.38 -3.69
N ALA A 17 -9.50 10.64 -3.54
CA ALA A 17 -8.49 10.49 -4.58
C ALA A 17 -9.02 9.74 -5.81
N THR A 18 -9.87 8.74 -5.59
CA THR A 18 -10.47 7.92 -6.66
C THR A 18 -11.60 8.63 -7.42
N THR A 19 -12.18 9.67 -6.83
CA THR A 19 -13.23 10.50 -7.47
C THR A 19 -12.68 11.78 -8.09
N ALA A 20 -11.39 12.08 -7.87
CA ALA A 20 -10.70 13.24 -8.44
C ALA A 20 -10.29 13.01 -9.91
N TYR A 21 -9.26 13.73 -10.36
CA TYR A 21 -8.66 13.56 -11.67
C TYR A 21 -8.15 12.12 -11.86
N TRP A 22 -8.49 11.48 -12.99
CA TRP A 22 -8.23 10.07 -13.24
C TRP A 22 -6.76 9.67 -13.03
N LEU A 23 -5.81 10.54 -13.37
CA LEU A 23 -4.38 10.28 -13.22
C LEU A 23 -3.98 10.17 -11.75
N VAL A 24 -4.60 10.98 -10.88
CA VAL A 24 -4.43 10.91 -9.43
C VAL A 24 -5.09 9.64 -8.89
N GLY A 25 -6.31 9.34 -9.31
CA GLY A 25 -7.02 8.13 -8.90
C GLY A 25 -6.24 6.87 -9.24
N ALA A 26 -5.82 6.72 -10.50
CA ALA A 26 -5.03 5.58 -10.98
C ALA A 26 -3.68 5.47 -10.26
N ALA A 27 -2.98 6.58 -10.02
CA ALA A 27 -1.73 6.56 -9.27
C ALA A 27 -1.92 6.14 -7.81
N VAL A 28 -3.01 6.56 -7.16
CA VAL A 28 -3.28 6.18 -5.77
C VAL A 28 -3.69 4.72 -5.66
N THR A 29 -4.59 4.22 -6.51
CA THR A 29 -5.07 2.83 -6.39
C THR A 29 -4.11 1.84 -7.01
N MET A 30 -3.76 2.01 -8.28
CA MET A 30 -3.06 0.98 -9.04
C MET A 30 -1.55 1.02 -8.84
N VAL A 31 -0.98 2.19 -8.51
CA VAL A 31 0.47 2.32 -8.27
C VAL A 31 0.80 2.31 -6.78
N PHE A 32 0.01 2.98 -5.92
CA PHE A 32 0.32 3.02 -4.49
C PHE A 32 -0.32 1.87 -3.68
N VAL A 33 -1.62 1.59 -3.85
CA VAL A 33 -2.30 0.56 -3.05
C VAL A 33 -1.96 -0.85 -3.53
N GLU A 34 -2.07 -1.10 -4.83
CA GLU A 34 -1.73 -2.41 -5.42
C GLU A 34 -0.22 -2.60 -5.62
N GLY A 35 0.55 -1.50 -5.57
CA GLY A 35 1.98 -1.49 -5.87
C GLY A 35 2.81 -2.43 -5.00
N SER A 36 3.89 -2.95 -5.60
CA SER A 36 4.90 -3.78 -4.94
C SER A 36 6.25 -3.08 -4.89
N VAL A 37 7.09 -3.47 -3.93
CA VAL A 37 8.52 -3.08 -3.91
C VAL A 37 9.27 -3.61 -5.14
N GLU A 38 8.76 -4.69 -5.73
CA GLU A 38 9.31 -5.32 -6.94
C GLU A 38 8.91 -4.61 -8.23
N ASP A 39 7.93 -3.69 -8.20
CA ASP A 39 7.39 -3.05 -9.40
C ASP A 39 8.46 -2.40 -10.27
N ARG A 40 9.50 -1.81 -9.66
CA ARG A 40 10.60 -1.21 -10.42
C ARG A 40 11.40 -2.26 -11.19
N ALA A 41 11.63 -3.43 -10.59
CA ALA A 41 12.31 -4.52 -11.27
C ALA A 41 11.41 -5.13 -12.37
N GLU A 42 10.11 -5.31 -12.08
CA GLU A 42 9.10 -5.82 -13.01
C GLU A 42 8.80 -4.88 -14.19
N VAL A 43 8.90 -3.56 -14.00
CA VAL A 43 8.77 -2.58 -15.10
C VAL A 43 10.02 -2.59 -15.99
N ASN A 44 11.20 -2.84 -15.41
CA ASN A 44 12.47 -2.85 -16.12
C ASN A 44 12.84 -4.23 -16.72
N GLY A 45 12.14 -5.30 -16.36
CA GLY A 45 12.41 -6.67 -16.80
C GLY A 45 11.13 -7.44 -17.12
N ASN A 46 11.20 -8.41 -18.04
CA ASN A 46 10.05 -9.20 -18.45
C ASN A 46 9.83 -10.39 -17.50
N ASN A 47 9.23 -10.17 -16.34
CA ASN A 47 8.88 -11.26 -15.42
C ASN A 47 7.43 -11.69 -15.66
N GLY A 48 7.26 -12.51 -16.71
CA GLY A 48 6.02 -13.23 -16.98
C GLY A 48 5.65 -14.15 -15.80
N GLY A 49 4.34 -14.34 -15.61
CA GLY A 49 3.73 -15.02 -14.46
C GLY A 49 4.46 -16.29 -14.05
N GLY A 50 4.98 -16.27 -12.82
CA GLY A 50 5.58 -17.43 -12.18
C GLY A 50 4.53 -18.42 -11.68
N GLU A 51 5.01 -19.55 -11.17
CA GLU A 51 4.16 -20.52 -10.47
C GLU A 51 3.37 -19.86 -9.33
N PRO A 52 2.16 -20.37 -9.01
CA PRO A 52 1.40 -19.88 -7.88
C PRO A 52 2.27 -19.89 -6.61
N PRO A 53 2.29 -18.80 -5.84
CA PRO A 53 3.16 -18.71 -4.68
C PRO A 53 2.75 -19.76 -3.65
N ASP A 54 3.73 -20.47 -3.08
CA ASP A 54 3.49 -21.25 -1.87
C ASP A 54 3.10 -20.32 -0.72
N LEU A 55 1.92 -20.55 -0.14
CA LEU A 55 1.36 -19.76 0.95
C LEU A 55 1.53 -20.44 2.31
N SER A 56 2.18 -21.60 2.37
CA SER A 56 2.46 -22.32 3.63
C SER A 56 3.20 -21.44 4.65
N CYS A 57 4.11 -20.58 4.16
CA CYS A 57 4.89 -19.63 4.95
C CYS A 57 4.17 -18.29 5.21
N HIS A 58 2.91 -18.11 4.79
CA HIS A 58 2.21 -16.84 4.96
C HIS A 58 1.99 -16.55 6.46
N PRO A 59 2.16 -15.31 6.96
CA PRO A 59 2.05 -14.99 8.40
C PRO A 59 0.72 -15.41 9.04
N LEU A 60 -0.39 -15.36 8.30
CA LEU A 60 -1.69 -15.86 8.79
C LEU A 60 -1.72 -17.38 8.99
N VAL A 61 -0.96 -18.15 8.20
CA VAL A 61 -0.82 -19.60 8.39
C VAL A 61 0.10 -19.86 9.58
N VAL A 62 1.33 -19.32 9.53
CA VAL A 62 2.39 -19.61 10.50
C VAL A 62 2.06 -19.11 11.91
N HIS A 63 1.48 -17.92 12.05
CA HIS A 63 1.26 -17.29 13.36
C HIS A 63 -0.20 -17.33 13.83
N HIS A 64 -1.15 -17.55 12.92
CA HIS A 64 -2.58 -17.53 13.25
C HIS A 64 -3.30 -18.84 12.94
N GLY A 65 -2.60 -19.88 12.46
CA GLY A 65 -3.16 -21.20 12.20
C GLY A 65 -4.23 -21.20 11.09
N LEU A 66 -4.27 -20.17 10.24
CA LEU A 66 -5.20 -20.10 9.14
C LEU A 66 -4.86 -21.20 8.14
N ASP A 67 -5.84 -22.02 7.79
CA ASP A 67 -5.68 -23.01 6.72
C ASP A 67 -5.35 -22.28 5.40
N PRO A 68 -4.26 -22.65 4.69
CA PRO A 68 -3.87 -22.02 3.43
C PRO A 68 -4.98 -21.96 2.38
N ARG A 69 -5.95 -22.88 2.41
CA ARG A 69 -7.10 -22.85 1.50
C ARG A 69 -7.94 -21.58 1.59
N TYR A 70 -7.91 -20.88 2.74
CA TYR A 70 -8.58 -19.60 2.92
C TYR A 70 -7.79 -18.39 2.36
N LEU A 71 -6.61 -18.63 1.81
CA LEU A 71 -5.77 -17.61 1.16
C LEU A 71 -5.86 -17.66 -0.37
N GLU A 72 -6.85 -18.35 -0.94
CA GLU A 72 -6.99 -18.50 -2.39
C GLU A 72 -7.07 -17.15 -3.12
N LEU A 73 -7.72 -16.13 -2.53
CA LEU A 73 -7.71 -14.78 -3.10
C LEU A 73 -6.29 -14.22 -3.24
N LYS A 74 -5.41 -14.42 -2.25
CA LYS A 74 -4.00 -13.99 -2.35
C LYS A 74 -3.24 -14.77 -3.41
N ARG A 75 -3.53 -16.07 -3.54
CA ARG A 75 -2.91 -16.92 -4.56
C ARG A 75 -3.27 -16.45 -5.95
N VAL A 76 -4.57 -16.29 -6.23
CA VAL A 76 -5.08 -15.85 -7.53
C VAL A 76 -4.66 -14.42 -7.84
N HIS A 77 -4.69 -13.52 -6.86
CA HIS A 77 -4.26 -12.13 -7.06
C HIS A 77 -2.80 -12.07 -7.54
N ARG A 78 -1.91 -12.87 -6.94
CA ARG A 78 -0.49 -12.93 -7.35
C ARG A 78 -0.26 -13.41 -8.79
N LEU A 79 -1.20 -14.15 -9.38
CA LEU A 79 -1.09 -14.61 -10.77
C LEU A 79 -1.36 -13.51 -11.80
N VAL A 80 -2.07 -12.45 -11.42
CA VAL A 80 -2.53 -11.40 -12.37
C VAL A 80 -2.00 -10.00 -12.02
N GLU A 81 -1.57 -9.79 -10.77
CA GLU A 81 -1.23 -8.46 -10.27
C GLU A 81 -0.06 -7.80 -11.00
N SER A 82 0.98 -8.56 -11.41
CA SER A 82 2.17 -7.99 -12.07
C SER A 82 1.83 -7.34 -13.42
N GLY A 83 0.96 -7.97 -14.21
CA GLY A 83 0.49 -7.41 -15.48
C GLY A 83 -0.31 -6.12 -15.27
N HIS A 84 -1.27 -6.14 -14.34
CA HIS A 84 -2.09 -4.97 -14.04
C HIS A 84 -1.27 -3.77 -13.52
N ARG A 85 -0.22 -4.03 -12.71
CA ARG A 85 0.67 -2.97 -12.20
C ARG A 85 1.56 -2.39 -13.29
N HIS A 86 2.08 -3.21 -14.19
CA HIS A 86 2.88 -2.75 -15.32
C HIS A 86 2.07 -1.78 -16.20
N ASP A 87 0.85 -2.17 -16.56
CA ASP A 87 -0.05 -1.33 -17.37
C ASP A 87 -0.40 -0.02 -16.65
N ALA A 88 -0.69 -0.07 -15.36
CA ALA A 88 -0.96 1.11 -14.56
C ALA A 88 0.24 2.06 -14.50
N TYR A 89 1.44 1.54 -14.26
CA TYR A 89 2.66 2.34 -14.20
C TYR A 89 2.94 3.02 -15.55
N ARG A 90 2.84 2.26 -16.64
CA ARG A 90 2.99 2.78 -18.01
C ARG A 90 1.94 3.84 -18.33
N ALA A 91 0.69 3.62 -17.97
CA ALA A 91 -0.39 4.58 -18.17
C ALA A 91 -0.14 5.88 -17.40
N VAL A 92 0.16 5.80 -16.11
CA VAL A 92 0.39 6.99 -15.27
C VAL A 92 1.62 7.77 -15.74
N VAL A 93 2.76 7.11 -15.95
CA VAL A 93 3.99 7.78 -16.39
C VAL A 93 3.85 8.35 -17.80
N GLY A 94 3.20 7.63 -18.72
CA GLY A 94 3.01 8.07 -20.12
C GLY A 94 2.03 9.24 -20.29
N HIS A 95 1.12 9.46 -19.33
CA HIS A 95 0.11 10.51 -19.37
C HIS A 95 0.39 11.69 -18.43
N ALA A 96 1.31 11.56 -17.47
CA ALA A 96 1.78 12.67 -16.64
C ALA A 96 2.73 13.63 -17.40
N ARG A 97 2.21 14.24 -18.48
CA ARG A 97 3.01 15.00 -19.46
C ARG A 97 3.35 16.38 -18.98
N THR A 98 2.45 17.04 -18.25
CA THR A 98 2.69 18.39 -17.75
C THR A 98 3.39 18.37 -16.39
N SER A 99 4.07 19.47 -16.06
CA SER A 99 4.62 19.66 -14.71
C SER A 99 3.53 19.72 -13.65
N SER A 100 2.30 20.10 -14.01
CA SER A 100 1.14 20.07 -13.11
C SER A 100 0.74 18.63 -12.78
N ASP A 101 0.61 17.77 -13.81
CA ASP A 101 0.26 16.36 -13.64
C ASP A 101 1.28 15.65 -12.75
N ARG A 102 2.57 15.81 -13.03
CA ARG A 102 3.65 15.20 -12.24
C ARG A 102 3.61 15.64 -10.78
N ARG A 103 3.33 16.92 -10.51
CA ARG A 103 3.18 17.42 -9.14
C ARG A 103 1.95 16.85 -8.45
N ALA A 104 0.81 16.79 -9.15
CA ALA A 104 -0.43 16.25 -8.61
C ALA A 104 -0.27 14.77 -8.22
N VAL A 105 0.27 13.94 -9.12
CA VAL A 105 0.56 12.53 -8.87
C VAL A 105 1.51 12.36 -7.68
N ARG A 106 2.64 13.07 -7.68
CA ARG A 106 3.62 12.99 -6.58
C ARG A 106 3.01 13.40 -5.24
N ALA A 107 2.23 14.47 -5.21
CA ALA A 107 1.56 14.94 -4.00
C ALA A 107 0.56 13.91 -3.48
N ALA A 108 -0.25 13.33 -4.36
CA ALA A 108 -1.25 12.32 -4.01
C ALA A 108 -0.61 11.03 -3.47
N VAL A 109 0.42 10.49 -4.13
CA VAL A 109 1.14 9.30 -3.66
C VAL A 109 1.84 9.56 -2.32
N SER A 110 2.46 10.74 -2.14
CA SER A 110 3.11 11.12 -0.87
C SER A 110 2.11 11.25 0.29
N ARG A 111 0.92 11.81 0.00
CA ARG A 111 -0.16 11.91 0.98
C ARG A 111 -0.70 10.53 1.34
N SER A 112 -0.87 9.66 0.36
CA SER A 112 -1.30 8.26 0.56
C SER A 112 -0.33 7.52 1.49
N LEU A 113 0.98 7.64 1.25
CA LEU A 113 2.01 7.06 2.13
C LEU A 113 1.92 7.56 3.57
N SER A 114 1.74 8.86 3.75
CA SER A 114 1.62 9.47 5.08
C SER A 114 0.40 8.97 5.85
N LEU A 115 -0.75 8.86 5.19
CA LEU A 115 -2.00 8.39 5.81
C LEU A 115 -1.97 6.88 6.06
N TRP A 116 -1.40 6.10 5.13
CA TRP A 116 -1.19 4.66 5.30
C TRP A 116 -0.34 4.34 6.54
N LYS A 117 0.75 5.08 6.75
CA LYS A 117 1.61 4.94 7.94
C LYS A 117 0.84 5.22 9.24
N GLN A 118 0.08 6.31 9.28
CA GLN A 118 -0.75 6.67 10.45
C GLN A 118 -1.80 5.60 10.74
N TYR A 119 -2.50 5.11 9.70
CA TYR A 119 -3.44 4.01 9.83
C TYR A 119 -2.79 2.76 10.43
N ARG A 120 -1.64 2.33 9.90
CA ARG A 120 -0.92 1.14 10.39
C ARG A 120 -0.43 1.30 11.82
N GLU A 121 0.05 2.49 12.16
CA GLU A 121 0.48 2.79 13.53
C GLU A 121 -0.69 2.73 14.50
N ALA A 122 -1.83 3.33 14.16
CA ALA A 122 -3.03 3.28 14.99
C ALA A 122 -3.53 1.85 15.20
N VAL A 123 -3.56 1.02 14.15
CA VAL A 123 -3.90 -0.41 14.26
C VAL A 123 -2.91 -1.13 15.18
N ALA A 124 -1.61 -0.93 14.99
CA ALA A 124 -0.60 -1.56 15.83
C ALA A 124 -0.77 -1.19 17.31
N LEU A 125 -0.97 0.10 17.62
CA LEU A 125 -1.18 0.58 18.99
C LEU A 125 -2.45 0.01 19.63
N CYS A 126 -3.52 -0.18 18.87
CA CYS A 126 -4.74 -0.82 19.37
C CYS A 126 -4.60 -2.33 19.60
N CYS A 127 -3.72 -3.00 18.86
CA CYS A 127 -3.48 -4.44 19.00
C CYS A 127 -2.41 -4.80 20.03
N LEU A 128 -1.58 -3.83 20.47
CA LEU A 128 -0.56 -4.07 21.48
C LEU A 128 -1.18 -4.14 22.89
N PRO A 129 -0.75 -5.08 23.74
CA PRO A 129 -1.12 -5.09 25.15
C PRO A 129 -0.70 -3.78 25.83
N ARG A 130 -1.57 -3.18 26.66
CA ARG A 130 -1.34 -1.89 27.33
C ARG A 130 0.02 -1.77 28.03
N ALA A 131 0.58 -2.88 28.54
CA ALA A 131 1.88 -2.90 29.20
C ALA A 131 3.06 -2.50 28.29
N ARG A 132 2.97 -2.68 26.96
CA ARG A 132 4.07 -2.38 26.01
C ARG A 132 4.03 -0.98 25.41
N VAL A 133 2.97 -0.21 25.65
CA VAL A 133 2.84 1.17 25.14
C VAL A 133 3.64 2.16 25.99
N SER A 134 3.84 1.84 27.28
CA SER A 134 4.56 2.66 28.26
C SER A 134 6.09 2.69 28.08
N GLU A 135 6.67 1.82 27.26
CA GLU A 135 8.13 1.65 27.12
C GLU A 135 8.72 2.34 25.89
N ARG A 136 7.94 3.08 25.09
CA ARG A 136 8.53 3.84 23.99
C ARG A 136 9.43 4.96 24.56
N PRO A 137 10.73 4.98 24.23
CA PRO A 137 11.54 6.16 24.50
C PRO A 137 10.93 7.31 23.70
N ALA A 138 10.75 8.46 24.34
CA ALA A 138 10.43 9.68 23.62
C ALA A 138 11.49 9.87 22.53
N LEU A 139 11.08 9.89 21.25
CA LEU A 139 11.97 10.26 20.16
C LEU A 139 12.47 11.68 20.48
N SER A 140 13.71 11.75 20.94
CA SER A 140 14.37 13.00 21.29
C SER A 140 14.41 13.88 20.04
N ARG A 141 13.68 14.99 20.11
CA ARG A 141 13.88 16.11 19.20
C ARG A 141 15.22 16.74 19.52
N GLU A 142 16.29 16.32 18.87
CA GLU A 142 17.60 16.98 18.86
C GLU A 142 18.41 16.30 17.72
N ARG A 143 19.05 16.97 16.75
CA ARG A 143 19.64 18.31 16.69
C ARG A 143 19.60 18.81 15.24
N ARG A 144 19.19 20.06 15.03
CA ARG A 144 19.68 20.86 13.90
C ARG A 144 21.03 21.42 14.35
N ALA A 145 22.08 21.08 13.63
CA ALA A 145 23.31 21.87 13.54
C ALA A 145 23.26 22.60 12.20
#